data_AF-A0A1H7KS23-F1
#
_entry.id   AF-A0A1H7KS23-F1
#
_cell.length_a   1.000
_cell.length_b   1.000
_cell.length_c   1.000
_cell.angle_alpha   90.00
_cell.angle_beta   90.00
_cell.angle_gamma   90.00
#
_symmetry.space_group_name_H-M   'P 1'
#
loop_
_entity.id
_entity.type
_entity.pdbx_description
1 polymer ?
#
loop_
_entity_poly.entity_id
_entity_poly.type
_entity_poly.pdbx_seq_one_letter_code
_entity_poly.pdbx_strand_id
1 'polypeptide(L)'
;MIALGHRAHDRWHQALVSAGVEEAAASSDPGEVGRALDALLSGLIEVADEYGFGLTDHALAVHPELSRRAEELEEREIALYTAAQRTGLLRADLPVRWISNTVYGLLVAVRESLRRGDVARRDVHRLVTQTFLRGAASPAPEDGPRSAPHDGRASDGEGA
;
A
#
# COMPACT_ATOMS: atom_id res chain seq x y z
N MET A 1 18.43 -21.92 -4.43
CA MET A 1 17.38 -20.95 -4.78
C MET A 1 15.99 -21.40 -4.32
N ILE A 2 15.48 -22.57 -4.73
CA ILE A 2 14.14 -23.05 -4.33
C ILE A 2 13.91 -23.07 -2.80
N ALA A 3 14.86 -23.58 -2.02
CA ALA A 3 14.77 -23.58 -0.56
C ALA A 3 14.67 -22.17 0.06
N LEU A 4 15.30 -21.16 -0.56
CA LEU A 4 15.11 -19.78 -0.12
C LEU A 4 13.74 -19.22 -0.55
N GLY A 5 13.20 -19.65 -1.69
CA GLY A 5 11.84 -19.31 -2.11
C GLY A 5 10.78 -19.82 -1.12
N HIS A 6 10.92 -21.06 -0.63
CA HIS A 6 10.04 -21.58 0.44
C HIS A 6 10.14 -20.74 1.72
N ARG A 7 11.36 -20.41 2.16
CA ARG A 7 11.55 -19.56 3.35
C ARG A 7 10.94 -18.17 3.18
N ALA A 8 11.07 -17.57 2.00
CA ALA A 8 10.43 -16.30 1.69
C ALA A 8 8.89 -16.40 1.84
N HIS A 9 8.27 -17.46 1.30
CA HIS A 9 6.84 -17.69 1.46
C HIS A 9 6.43 -18.03 2.89
N ASP A 10 7.28 -18.70 3.68
CA ASP A 10 7.01 -18.93 5.11
C ASP A 10 7.05 -17.61 5.90
N ARG A 11 7.99 -16.72 5.58
CA ARG A 11 8.06 -15.39 6.20
C ARG A 11 6.92 -14.49 5.78
N TRP A 12 6.51 -14.54 4.52
CA TRP A 12 5.30 -13.85 4.05
C TRP A 12 4.05 -14.37 4.77
N HIS A 13 3.89 -15.69 4.86
CA HIS A 13 2.80 -16.28 5.64
C HIS A 13 2.80 -15.80 7.10
N GLN A 14 3.96 -15.78 7.74
CA GLN A 14 4.09 -15.27 9.11
C GLN A 14 3.71 -13.79 9.21
N ALA A 15 4.05 -12.97 8.23
CA ALA A 15 3.65 -11.56 8.20
C ALA A 15 2.11 -11.41 8.15
N LEU A 16 1.42 -12.22 7.33
CA LEU A 16 -0.05 -12.25 7.26
C LEU A 16 -0.67 -12.64 8.61
N VAL A 17 -0.14 -13.68 9.25
CA VAL A 17 -0.63 -14.15 10.55
C VAL A 17 -0.38 -13.12 11.64
N SER A 18 0.84 -12.59 11.75
CA SER A 18 1.20 -11.61 12.78
C SER A 18 0.42 -10.30 12.63
N ALA A 19 0.04 -9.92 11.41
CA ALA A 19 -0.79 -8.75 11.14
C ALA A 19 -2.29 -8.98 11.41
N GLY A 20 -2.73 -10.21 11.70
CA GLY A 20 -4.14 -10.53 11.92
C GLY A 20 -4.99 -10.34 10.65
N VAL A 21 -4.43 -10.70 9.49
CA VAL A 21 -5.05 -10.46 8.18
C VAL A 21 -6.41 -11.15 8.05
N GLU A 22 -6.55 -12.38 8.54
CA GLU A 22 -7.78 -13.16 8.40
C GLU A 22 -8.92 -12.55 9.22
N GLU A 23 -8.64 -12.16 10.46
CA GLU A 23 -9.60 -11.49 11.34
C GLU A 23 -9.99 -10.11 10.79
N ALA A 24 -9.00 -9.31 10.37
CA ALA A 24 -9.25 -7.99 9.82
C ALA A 24 -10.01 -8.04 8.49
N ALA A 25 -9.76 -9.03 7.63
CA ALA A 25 -10.49 -9.20 6.37
C ALA A 25 -11.99 -9.49 6.58
N ALA A 26 -12.35 -10.10 7.73
CA ALA A 26 -13.73 -10.32 8.15
C ALA A 26 -14.33 -9.14 8.94
N SER A 27 -13.49 -8.21 9.41
CA SER A 27 -13.93 -7.06 10.19
C SER A 27 -14.63 -6.00 9.33
N SER A 28 -15.51 -5.24 9.98
CA SER A 28 -16.11 -4.01 9.45
C SER A 28 -15.63 -2.76 10.20
N ASP A 29 -14.74 -2.91 11.18
CA ASP A 29 -14.12 -1.78 11.89
C ASP A 29 -12.95 -1.21 11.07
N PRO A 30 -13.02 0.05 10.58
CA PRO A 30 -11.89 0.68 9.90
C PRO A 30 -10.62 0.73 10.77
N GLY A 31 -10.75 0.82 12.10
CA GLY A 31 -9.61 0.85 13.01
C GLY A 31 -8.83 -0.47 13.01
N GLU A 32 -9.53 -1.61 13.11
CA GLU A 32 -8.93 -2.95 13.01
C GLU A 32 -8.29 -3.19 11.64
N VAL A 33 -9.02 -2.90 10.56
CA VAL A 33 -8.51 -3.09 9.20
C VAL A 33 -7.28 -2.22 8.94
N GLY A 34 -7.29 -0.97 9.41
CA GLY A 34 -6.16 -0.05 9.27
C GLY A 34 -4.91 -0.52 10.02
N ARG A 35 -5.07 -1.04 11.24
CA ARG A 35 -3.94 -1.61 12.01
C ARG A 35 -3.36 -2.85 11.34
N ALA A 36 -4.20 -3.75 10.84
CA ALA A 36 -3.74 -4.93 10.12
C ALA A 36 -3.02 -4.57 8.81
N LEU A 37 -3.53 -3.57 8.07
CA LEU A 37 -2.89 -3.08 6.86
C LEU A 37 -1.49 -2.50 7.12
N ASP A 38 -1.35 -1.65 8.14
CA ASP A 38 -0.05 -1.08 8.53
C ASP A 38 0.93 -2.18 8.98
N ALA A 39 0.47 -3.11 9.82
CA ALA A 39 1.27 -4.25 10.27
C ALA A 39 1.70 -5.17 9.11
N LEU A 40 0.80 -5.42 8.15
CA LEU A 40 1.10 -6.19 6.95
C LEU A 40 2.20 -5.51 6.13
N LEU A 41 2.05 -4.21 5.83
CA LEU A 41 3.06 -3.45 5.07
C LEU A 41 4.42 -3.47 5.76
N SER A 42 4.45 -3.33 7.10
CA SER A 42 5.69 -3.47 7.88
C SER A 42 6.31 -4.86 7.72
N GLY A 43 5.52 -5.93 7.86
CA GLY A 43 6.01 -7.30 7.71
C GLY A 43 6.50 -7.61 6.29
N LEU A 44 5.81 -7.13 5.25
CA LEU A 44 6.21 -7.30 3.87
C LEU A 44 7.51 -6.56 3.54
N ILE A 45 7.75 -5.38 4.12
CA ILE A 45 9.02 -4.65 3.99
C ILE A 45 10.18 -5.46 4.54
N GLU A 46 10.00 -6.11 5.70
CA GLU A 46 11.03 -6.99 6.27
C GLU A 46 11.30 -8.19 5.37
N VAL A 47 10.25 -8.81 4.81
CA VAL A 47 10.39 -9.92 3.85
C VAL A 47 11.09 -9.46 2.58
N ALA A 48 10.78 -8.28 2.05
CA ALA A 48 11.39 -7.73 0.84
C ALA A 48 12.87 -7.37 1.04
N ASP A 49 13.25 -6.93 2.23
CA ASP A 49 14.66 -6.69 2.58
C ASP A 49 15.46 -8.00 2.68
N GLU A 50 14.92 -9.03 3.34
CA GLU A 50 15.63 -10.30 3.55
C GLU A 50 15.58 -11.22 2.32
N TYR A 51 14.48 -11.21 1.56
CA TYR A 51 14.16 -12.14 0.48
C TYR A 51 13.79 -11.47 -0.84
N GLY A 52 14.05 -10.18 -1.02
CA GLY A 52 13.64 -9.43 -2.21
C GLY A 52 14.13 -9.99 -3.56
N PHE A 53 15.16 -10.86 -3.58
CA PHE A 53 15.54 -11.60 -4.78
C PHE A 53 14.38 -12.44 -5.34
N GLY A 54 13.52 -12.99 -4.49
CA GLY A 54 12.39 -13.82 -4.88
C GLY A 54 11.28 -13.07 -5.59
N LEU A 55 11.23 -11.73 -5.44
CA LEU A 55 10.23 -10.91 -6.13
C LEU A 55 10.46 -10.87 -7.63
N THR A 56 11.72 -10.86 -8.09
CA THR A 56 12.06 -10.63 -9.51
C THR A 56 12.79 -11.80 -10.16
N ASP A 57 13.06 -12.89 -9.44
CA ASP A 57 13.74 -14.07 -9.99
C ASP A 57 12.76 -14.91 -10.81
N HIS A 58 12.96 -14.90 -12.14
CA HIS A 58 12.13 -15.63 -13.09
C HIS A 58 12.13 -17.15 -12.83
N ALA A 59 13.24 -17.73 -12.35
CA ALA A 59 13.32 -19.17 -12.09
C ALA A 59 12.44 -19.60 -10.90
N LEU A 60 12.20 -18.70 -9.93
CA LEU A 60 11.25 -18.94 -8.85
C LEU A 60 9.80 -18.73 -9.33
N ALA A 61 9.57 -17.72 -10.18
CA ALA A 61 8.24 -17.40 -10.70
C ALA A 61 7.63 -18.51 -11.59
N VAL A 62 8.46 -19.28 -12.29
CA VAL A 62 8.00 -20.39 -13.15
C VAL A 62 7.96 -21.75 -12.44
N HIS A 63 8.36 -21.82 -11.17
CA HIS A 63 8.34 -23.06 -10.41
C HIS A 63 6.91 -23.33 -9.88
N PRO A 64 6.18 -24.35 -10.38
CA PRO A 64 4.73 -24.46 -10.20
C PRO A 64 4.26 -24.42 -8.73
N GLU A 65 5.00 -25.08 -7.83
CA GLU A 65 4.66 -25.11 -6.41
C GLU A 65 4.88 -23.77 -5.71
N LEU A 66 5.90 -23.01 -6.12
CA LEU A 66 6.15 -21.70 -5.55
C LEU A 66 5.11 -20.70 -6.07
N SER A 67 4.79 -20.75 -7.37
CA SER A 67 3.75 -19.92 -7.97
C SER A 67 2.39 -20.15 -7.30
N ARG A 68 1.96 -21.41 -7.17
CA ARG A 68 0.71 -21.76 -6.48
C ARG A 68 0.67 -21.21 -5.05
N ARG A 69 1.75 -21.37 -4.30
CA ARG A 69 1.83 -20.87 -2.93
C ARG A 69 1.82 -19.34 -2.87
N ALA A 70 2.49 -18.66 -3.80
CA ALA A 70 2.46 -17.20 -3.87
C ALA A 70 1.03 -16.69 -4.15
N GLU A 71 0.31 -17.32 -5.08
CA GLU A 71 -1.10 -17.02 -5.36
C GLU A 71 -1.97 -17.19 -4.12
N GLU A 72 -1.81 -18.29 -3.36
CA GLU A 72 -2.56 -18.52 -2.11
C GLU A 72 -2.29 -17.49 -1.01
N LEU A 73 -1.08 -16.94 -0.95
CA LEU A 73 -0.72 -15.89 0.00
C LEU A 73 -1.26 -14.54 -0.47
N GLU A 74 -1.15 -14.24 -1.77
CA GLU A 74 -1.70 -13.03 -2.36
C GLU A 74 -3.23 -12.94 -2.20
N GLU A 75 -3.97 -14.05 -2.35
CA GLU A 75 -5.42 -14.06 -2.15
C GLU A 75 -5.82 -13.62 -0.72
N ARG A 76 -4.99 -13.88 0.28
CA ARG A 76 -5.24 -13.41 1.66
C ARG A 76 -5.00 -11.91 1.78
N GLU A 77 -3.99 -11.38 1.11
CA GLU A 77 -3.80 -9.92 1.02
C GLU A 77 -4.97 -9.25 0.31
N ILE A 78 -5.42 -9.83 -0.81
CA ILE A 78 -6.58 -9.35 -1.57
C ILE A 78 -7.82 -9.27 -0.68
N ALA A 79 -8.04 -10.24 0.21
CA ALA A 79 -9.14 -10.21 1.17
C ALA A 79 -9.05 -9.00 2.12
N LEU A 80 -7.86 -8.68 2.64
CA LEU A 80 -7.63 -7.49 3.47
C LEU A 80 -7.81 -6.20 2.68
N TYR A 81 -7.22 -6.10 1.49
CA TYR A 81 -7.37 -4.90 0.65
C TYR A 81 -8.83 -4.67 0.27
N THR A 82 -9.58 -5.73 0.02
CA THR A 82 -11.04 -5.65 -0.21
C THR A 82 -11.75 -5.13 1.04
N ALA A 83 -11.41 -5.63 2.24
CA ALA A 83 -11.95 -5.10 3.49
C ALA A 83 -11.62 -3.61 3.67
N ALA A 84 -10.39 -3.21 3.37
CA ALA A 84 -9.95 -1.82 3.43
C ALA A 84 -10.69 -0.92 2.42
N GLN A 85 -11.08 -1.43 1.25
CA GLN A 85 -11.97 -0.73 0.33
C GLN A 85 -13.39 -0.61 0.89
N ARG A 86 -13.94 -1.68 1.48
CA ARG A 86 -15.30 -1.66 2.08
C ARG A 86 -15.41 -0.70 3.27
N THR A 87 -14.34 -0.55 4.05
CA THR A 87 -14.28 0.38 5.20
C THR A 87 -13.87 1.81 4.82
N GLY A 88 -13.59 2.06 3.53
CA GLY A 88 -13.23 3.39 3.02
C GLY A 88 -11.79 3.82 3.28
N LEU A 89 -10.93 2.93 3.78
CA LEU A 89 -9.49 3.18 3.98
C LEU A 89 -8.73 3.24 2.64
N LEU A 90 -9.15 2.41 1.68
CA LEU A 90 -8.63 2.40 0.32
C LEU A 90 -9.74 2.80 -0.66
N ARG A 91 -9.35 3.47 -1.74
CA ARG A 91 -10.30 3.90 -2.78
C ARG A 91 -10.92 2.68 -3.48
N ALA A 92 -12.25 2.65 -3.54
CA ALA A 92 -13.01 1.50 -4.06
C ALA A 92 -13.11 1.45 -5.59
N ASP A 93 -12.68 2.50 -6.29
CA ASP A 93 -12.72 2.60 -7.75
C ASP A 93 -11.52 1.94 -8.45
N LEU A 94 -10.52 1.50 -7.68
CA LEU A 94 -9.40 0.71 -8.20
C LEU A 94 -9.70 -0.79 -8.14
N PRO A 95 -9.32 -1.57 -9.17
CA PRO A 95 -9.29 -3.02 -9.05
C PRO A 95 -8.40 -3.44 -7.87
N VAL A 96 -8.89 -4.33 -7.00
CA VAL A 96 -8.12 -4.77 -5.81
C VAL A 96 -6.78 -5.42 -6.19
N ARG A 97 -6.71 -6.12 -7.33
CA ARG A 97 -5.44 -6.66 -7.87
C ARG A 97 -4.46 -5.57 -8.28
N TRP A 98 -4.94 -4.40 -8.71
CA TRP A 98 -4.07 -3.26 -8.98
C TRP A 98 -3.44 -2.72 -7.69
N ILE A 99 -4.21 -2.73 -6.59
CA ILE A 99 -3.71 -2.37 -5.25
C ILE A 99 -2.61 -3.35 -4.81
N SER A 100 -2.87 -4.66 -4.90
CA SER A 100 -1.87 -5.71 -4.62
C SER A 100 -0.58 -5.51 -5.43
N ASN A 101 -0.70 -5.36 -6.75
CA ASN A 101 0.44 -5.12 -7.65
C ASN A 101 1.20 -3.82 -7.32
N THR A 102 0.50 -2.80 -6.84
CA THR A 102 1.13 -1.54 -6.41
C THR A 102 1.97 -1.75 -5.16
N VAL A 103 1.48 -2.50 -4.17
CA VAL A 103 2.25 -2.90 -2.99
C VAL A 103 3.48 -3.71 -3.42
N TYR A 104 3.31 -4.72 -4.27
CA TYR A 104 4.41 -5.50 -4.82
C TYR A 104 5.48 -4.62 -5.50
N GLY A 105 5.06 -3.66 -6.34
CA GLY A 105 5.97 -2.70 -6.99
C GLY A 105 6.72 -1.82 -5.98
N LEU A 106 6.06 -1.39 -4.90
CA LEU A 106 6.71 -0.66 -3.81
C LEU A 106 7.73 -1.52 -3.07
N LEU A 107 7.45 -2.80 -2.82
CA LEU A 107 8.41 -3.73 -2.19
C LEU A 107 9.66 -3.95 -3.05
N VAL A 108 9.51 -4.01 -4.38
CA VAL A 108 10.66 -4.01 -5.31
C VAL A 108 11.46 -2.71 -5.18
N ALA A 109 10.79 -1.56 -5.09
CA ALA A 109 11.47 -0.27 -4.88
C ALA A 109 12.22 -0.23 -3.54
N VAL A 110 11.62 -0.73 -2.45
CA VAL A 110 12.26 -0.86 -1.13
C VAL A 110 13.56 -1.65 -1.23
N ARG A 111 13.51 -2.85 -1.81
CA ARG A 111 14.68 -3.71 -2.00
C ARG A 111 15.80 -2.96 -2.71
N GLU A 112 15.49 -2.29 -3.81
CA GLU A 112 16.50 -1.58 -4.60
C GLU A 112 17.05 -0.34 -3.90
N SER A 113 16.22 0.39 -3.15
CA SER A 113 16.65 1.55 -2.37
C SER A 113 17.55 1.15 -1.20
N LEU A 114 17.22 0.07 -0.50
CA LEU A 114 18.04 -0.47 0.59
C LEU A 114 19.38 -1.02 0.08
N ARG A 115 19.35 -1.77 -1.03
CA ARG A 115 20.56 -2.33 -1.67
C ARG A 115 21.52 -1.23 -2.14
N ARG A 116 21.00 -0.11 -2.64
CA ARG A 116 21.80 1.03 -3.10
C ARG A 116 22.20 1.99 -1.99
N GLY A 117 21.53 1.95 -0.84
CA GLY A 117 21.73 2.91 0.24
C GLY A 117 21.09 4.28 0.00
N ASP A 118 20.15 4.37 -0.95
CA ASP A 118 19.45 5.62 -1.29
C ASP A 118 18.49 6.07 -0.17
N VAL A 119 18.03 5.10 0.63
CA VAL A 119 17.06 5.31 1.71
C VAL A 119 17.56 4.62 2.98
N ALA A 120 17.49 5.30 4.11
CA ALA A 120 17.80 4.71 5.40
C ALA A 120 16.73 3.69 5.80
N ARG A 121 17.15 2.51 6.30
CA ARG A 121 16.23 1.42 6.69
C ARG A 121 15.11 1.87 7.63
N ARG A 122 15.41 2.75 8.59
CA ARG A 122 14.44 3.29 9.55
C ARG A 122 13.34 4.14 8.92
N ASP A 123 13.57 4.67 7.71
CA ASP A 123 12.64 5.55 7.01
C ASP A 123 11.73 4.79 6.04
N VAL A 124 12.07 3.55 5.69
CA VAL A 124 11.38 2.77 4.65
C VAL A 124 9.90 2.58 4.96
N HIS A 125 9.54 2.17 6.18
CA HIS A 125 8.14 1.97 6.57
C HIS A 125 7.31 3.23 6.35
N ARG A 126 7.79 4.36 6.86
CA ARG A 126 7.11 5.65 6.69
C ARG A 126 6.96 6.02 5.22
N LEU A 127 8.00 5.85 4.41
CA LEU A 127 7.97 6.19 2.98
C LEU A 127 6.97 5.31 2.22
N VAL A 128 7.00 3.99 2.42
CA VAL A 128 6.06 3.06 1.79
C VAL A 128 4.62 3.39 2.16
N THR A 129 4.31 3.50 3.46
CA THR A 129 2.94 3.77 3.92
C THR A 129 2.44 5.13 3.44
N GLN A 130 3.28 6.17 3.47
CA GLN A 130 2.90 7.49 2.95
C GLN A 130 2.69 7.47 1.44
N THR A 131 3.59 6.87 0.67
CA THR A 131 3.46 6.77 -0.79
C THR A 131 2.27 5.91 -1.20
N PHE A 132 2.00 4.82 -0.49
CA PHE A 132 0.85 3.95 -0.78
C PHE A 132 -0.49 4.67 -0.50
N LEU A 133 -0.60 5.36 0.63
CA LEU A 133 -1.86 5.99 1.04
C LEU A 133 -2.09 7.37 0.39
N ARG A 134 -1.03 8.09 0.01
CA ARG A 134 -1.13 9.49 -0.45
C ARG A 134 -0.54 9.72 -1.84
N GLY A 135 0.17 8.74 -2.40
CA GLY A 135 0.96 8.93 -3.61
C GLY A 135 2.24 9.74 -3.37
N ALA A 136 2.88 10.14 -4.47
CA ALA A 136 4.11 10.95 -4.47
C ALA A 136 3.89 12.41 -4.87
N ALA A 137 2.66 12.79 -5.23
CA ALA A 137 2.33 14.17 -5.53
C ALA A 137 2.40 15.00 -4.24
N SER A 138 2.88 16.24 -4.36
CA SER A 138 2.63 17.22 -3.29
C SER A 138 1.12 17.34 -3.09
N PRO A 139 0.64 17.46 -1.84
CA PRO A 139 -0.74 17.90 -1.63
C PRO A 139 -0.92 19.19 -2.42
N ALA A 140 -2.02 19.29 -3.17
CA ALA A 140 -2.31 20.53 -3.89
C ALA A 140 -2.22 21.69 -2.88
N PRO A 141 -1.59 22.83 -3.24
CA PRO A 141 -1.66 24.00 -2.38
C PRO A 141 -3.13 24.25 -2.09
N GLU A 142 -3.50 24.33 -0.81
CA GLU A 142 -4.86 24.66 -0.43
C GLU A 142 -5.22 25.95 -1.19
N ASP A 143 -6.28 25.89 -2.01
CA ASP A 143 -6.87 27.08 -2.60
C ASP A 143 -7.24 27.98 -1.41
N GLY A 144 -6.37 28.94 -1.09
CA GLY A 144 -6.66 29.99 -0.13
C GLY A 144 -8.00 30.62 -0.46
N PRO A 145 -8.73 31.15 0.54
CA PRO A 145 -10.13 31.52 0.40
C PRO A 145 -10.35 32.28 -0.89
N ARG A 146 -11.07 31.65 -1.83
CA ARG A 146 -11.50 32.26 -3.09
C ARG A 146 -12.16 33.57 -2.70
N SER A 147 -11.44 34.66 -2.89
CA SER A 147 -11.97 35.99 -2.66
C SER A 147 -13.24 36.08 -3.49
N ALA A 148 -14.38 36.23 -2.81
CA ALA A 148 -15.67 36.29 -3.46
C ALA A 148 -15.61 37.34 -4.57
N PRO A 149 -16.26 37.11 -5.72
CA PRO A 149 -16.42 38.17 -6.70
C PRO A 149 -17.02 39.37 -5.98
N HIS A 150 -16.29 40.50 -6.04
CA HIS A 150 -16.73 41.76 -5.47
C HIS A 150 -18.10 42.06 -6.07
N ASP A 151 -19.14 41.88 -5.25
CA ASP A 151 -20.53 42.10 -5.67
C ASP A 151 -20.66 43.60 -5.94
N GLY A 152 -20.58 43.94 -7.22
CA GLY A 152 -20.71 45.30 -7.73
C GLY A 152 -22.17 45.72 -7.70
N ARG A 153 -22.73 45.93 -6.51
CA ARG A 153 -23.98 46.67 -6.33
C ARG A 153 -23.90 47.61 -5.12
N ALA A 154 -23.65 48.88 -5.46
CA ALA A 154 -24.41 50.01 -4.93
C ALA A 154 -24.77 50.84 -6.17
N SER A 155 -25.99 50.81 -6.70
CA SER A 155 -27.18 51.55 -6.25
C SER A 155 -26.90 53.04 -5.97
N ASP A 156 -27.46 53.84 -6.88
CA ASP A 156 -28.12 55.12 -6.69
C ASP A 156 -27.28 56.40 -6.65
N GLY A 157 -27.56 57.24 -7.65
CA GLY A 157 -27.12 58.61 -7.83
C GLY A 157 -28.09 59.33 -8.76
N GLU A 158 -29.25 59.65 -8.20
CA GLU A 158 -30.29 60.56 -8.70
C GLU A 158 -29.72 61.91 -9.17
N GLY A 159 -30.21 62.46 -10.30
CA GLY A 159 -29.88 63.83 -10.69
C GLY A 159 -30.26 64.25 -12.11
N ALA A 160 -31.44 64.86 -12.23
CA ALA A 160 -31.96 65.77 -13.28
C ALA A 160 -32.58 65.17 -14.56
#